data_AF-A0A1V0QTA2-F1
#
_entry.id   AF-A0A1V0QTA2-F1
#
_cell.length_a   1.000
_cell.length_b   1.000
_cell.length_c   1.000
_cell.angle_alpha   90.00
_cell.angle_beta   90.00
_cell.angle_gamma   90.00
#
_symmetry.space_group_name_H-M   'P 1'
#
loop_
_entity.id
_entity.type
_entity.pdbx_description
1 polymer ?
#
loop_
_entity_poly.entity_id
_entity_poly.type
_entity_poly.pdbx_seq_one_letter_code
_entity_poly.pdbx_strand_id
1 'polypeptide(L)'
;MQVAGTEPGPVYFDVGSGPDMPSTTHWSAYDGRSRRPRAEALRAVCACGWRGPAQADVDLTGPLADWTAHLSVVRAAAVPPSCQDRRATDRHRHGLTPRRAARRRHAR
;
A
#
# COMPACT_ATOMS: atom_id res chain seq x y z
N MET A 1 11.11 -18.44 17.27
CA MET A 1 12.52 -18.79 17.00
C MET A 1 13.19 -17.53 16.47
N GLN A 2 13.99 -16.85 17.30
CA GLN A 2 14.80 -15.70 16.89
C GLN A 2 16.02 -16.23 16.13
N VAL A 3 16.23 -15.74 14.91
CA VAL A 3 17.45 -16.02 14.13
C VAL A 3 18.52 -15.06 14.61
N ALA A 4 19.66 -15.60 15.04
CA ALA A 4 20.78 -14.84 15.59
C ALA A 4 21.39 -13.87 14.57
N GLY A 5 20.86 -12.65 14.45
CA GLY A 5 21.55 -11.43 13.97
C GLY A 5 22.30 -11.46 12.62
N THR A 6 22.17 -12.53 11.82
CA THR A 6 22.82 -12.66 10.51
C THR A 6 21.97 -11.99 9.45
N GLU A 7 22.63 -11.30 8.51
CA GLU A 7 21.97 -10.70 7.34
C GLU A 7 21.15 -11.79 6.62
N PRO A 8 19.82 -11.63 6.49
CA PRO A 8 18.98 -12.68 5.95
C PRO A 8 19.29 -12.91 4.47
N GLY A 9 19.17 -14.17 4.03
CA GLY A 9 19.26 -14.51 2.61
C GLY A 9 18.21 -13.76 1.78
N PRO A 10 18.41 -13.63 0.45
CA PRO A 10 17.50 -12.89 -0.42
C PRO A 10 16.08 -13.46 -0.36
N VAL A 11 15.09 -12.58 -0.43
CA VAL A 11 13.68 -12.96 -0.54
C VAL A 11 13.39 -13.30 -2.00
N TYR A 12 12.85 -14.49 -2.24
CA TYR A 12 12.44 -14.96 -3.56
C TYR A 12 10.97 -14.64 -3.81
N PHE A 13 10.64 -14.14 -5.00
CA PHE A 13 9.26 -13.83 -5.39
C PHE A 13 8.69 -14.92 -6.29
N ASP A 14 7.55 -15.47 -5.89
CA ASP A 14 6.84 -16.52 -6.61
C ASP A 14 5.92 -15.93 -7.69
N VAL A 15 6.53 -15.26 -8.68
CA VAL A 15 5.82 -14.45 -9.71
C VAL A 15 6.14 -14.92 -11.15
N GLY A 16 6.80 -16.06 -11.33
CA GLY A 16 7.21 -16.52 -12.68
C GLY A 16 7.02 -18.01 -12.92
N SER A 17 6.77 -18.38 -14.19
CA SER A 17 6.77 -19.78 -14.67
C SER A 17 8.07 -20.18 -15.36
N GLY A 18 9.14 -19.39 -15.20
CA GLY A 18 10.47 -19.63 -15.76
C GLY A 18 11.48 -20.14 -14.72
N PRO A 19 12.66 -20.63 -15.15
CA PRO A 19 13.68 -21.17 -14.24
C PRO A 19 14.35 -20.10 -13.38
N ASP A 20 14.30 -18.82 -13.79
CA ASP A 20 14.88 -17.71 -13.06
C ASP A 20 13.87 -17.07 -12.11
N MET A 21 13.97 -17.41 -10.84
CA MET A 21 13.13 -16.83 -9.80
C MET A 21 13.70 -15.48 -9.34
N PRO A 22 12.99 -14.35 -9.52
CA PRO A 22 13.49 -13.05 -9.09
C PRO A 22 13.69 -13.01 -7.57
N SER A 23 14.82 -12.45 -7.13
CA SER A 23 15.16 -12.33 -5.71
C SER A 23 15.73 -10.95 -5.37
N THR A 24 15.60 -10.52 -4.11
CA THR A 24 16.15 -9.25 -3.65
C THR A 24 16.60 -9.28 -2.19
N THR A 25 17.61 -8.48 -1.87
CA THR A 25 18.04 -8.14 -0.50
C THR A 25 17.62 -6.74 -0.09
N HIS A 26 16.78 -6.06 -0.89
CA HIS A 26 16.32 -4.71 -0.57
C HIS A 26 15.47 -4.72 0.71
N TRP A 27 15.66 -3.73 1.59
CA TRP A 27 15.05 -3.68 2.93
C TRP A 27 13.51 -3.78 2.90
N SER A 28 12.86 -3.28 1.85
CA SER A 28 11.41 -3.34 1.68
C SER A 28 10.86 -4.75 1.48
N ALA A 29 11.71 -5.74 1.21
CA ALA A 29 11.31 -7.14 1.15
C ALA A 29 11.16 -7.80 2.54
N TYR A 30 11.70 -7.16 3.59
CA TYR A 30 11.73 -7.68 4.97
C TYR A 30 10.72 -6.97 5.89
N ASP A 31 9.58 -6.56 5.35
CA ASP A 31 8.54 -5.81 6.07
C ASP A 31 7.57 -6.70 6.88
N GLY A 32 7.70 -8.02 6.80
CA GLY A 32 6.84 -8.99 7.48
C GLY A 32 5.45 -9.20 6.84
N ARG A 33 5.14 -8.57 5.71
CA ARG A 33 3.83 -8.74 5.03
C ARG A 33 3.82 -9.98 4.14
N SER A 34 2.64 -10.55 3.89
CA SER A 34 2.45 -11.65 2.93
C SER A 34 3.34 -12.88 3.18
N ARG A 35 3.50 -13.27 4.46
CA ARG A 35 4.40 -14.35 4.91
C ARG A 35 5.89 -14.12 4.63
N ARG A 36 6.30 -12.89 4.31
CA ARG A 36 7.71 -12.53 4.15
C ARG A 36 8.39 -12.46 5.53
N PRO A 37 9.72 -12.70 5.61
CA PRO A 37 10.46 -12.48 6.84
C PRO A 37 10.36 -11.01 7.29
N ARG A 38 10.32 -10.76 8.60
CA ARG A 38 10.40 -9.42 9.17
C ARG A 38 11.84 -9.17 9.66
N ALA A 39 12.45 -8.06 9.26
CA ALA A 39 13.73 -7.65 9.84
C ALA A 39 13.53 -7.21 11.30
N GLU A 40 14.39 -7.71 12.19
CA GLU A 40 14.43 -7.31 13.61
C GLU A 40 15.29 -6.06 13.82
N ALA A 41 16.28 -5.84 12.96
CA ALA A 41 17.15 -4.65 13.00
C ALA A 41 17.72 -4.30 11.62
N LEU A 42 18.08 -3.03 11.42
CA LEU A 42 18.83 -2.52 10.27
C LEU A 42 20.21 -2.02 10.69
N ARG A 43 21.17 -2.13 9.76
CA ARG A 43 22.53 -1.60 9.90
C ARG A 43 22.92 -0.85 8.64
N ALA A 44 23.57 0.29 8.79
CA ALA A 44 24.10 1.05 7.66
C ALA A 44 25.25 0.30 6.98
N VAL A 45 25.21 0.24 5.66
CA VAL A 45 26.28 -0.27 4.79
C VAL A 45 26.62 0.77 3.74
N CYS A 46 27.90 0.86 3.36
CA CYS A 46 28.36 1.69 2.26
C CYS A 46 28.80 0.82 1.08
N ALA A 47 28.67 1.32 -0.14
CA ALA A 47 29.14 0.63 -1.35
C ALA A 47 30.65 0.30 -1.32
N CYS A 48 31.46 1.02 -0.54
CA CYS A 48 32.87 0.70 -0.33
C CYS A 48 33.13 -0.46 0.66
N GLY A 49 32.07 -1.07 1.20
CA GLY A 49 32.15 -2.19 2.15
C GLY A 49 32.11 -1.78 3.63
N TRP A 50 32.07 -0.48 3.94
CA TRP A 50 31.94 -0.03 5.33
C TRP A 50 30.62 -0.47 5.97
N ARG A 51 30.66 -0.85 7.25
CA ARG A 51 29.50 -1.25 8.04
C ARG A 51 29.45 -0.46 9.35
N GLY A 52 28.31 0.15 9.64
CA GLY A 52 28.09 0.89 10.88
C GLY A 52 28.02 -0.03 12.10
N PRO A 53 28.48 0.40 13.29
CA PRO A 53 28.44 -0.44 14.49
C PRO A 53 27.02 -0.61 15.03
N ALA A 54 26.18 0.42 14.89
CA ALA A 54 24.82 0.45 15.42
C ALA A 54 23.87 -0.49 14.64
N GLN A 55 22.93 -1.06 15.39
CA GLN A 55 21.74 -1.71 14.88
C GLN A 55 20.55 -0.87 15.32
N ALA A 56 19.68 -0.51 14.39
CA ALA A 56 18.46 0.24 14.66
C ALA A 56 17.25 -0.70 14.53
N ASP A 57 16.28 -0.58 15.43
CA ASP A 57 15.02 -1.32 15.34
C ASP A 57 14.24 -0.91 14.07
N VAL A 58 13.46 -1.85 13.54
CA VAL A 58 12.73 -1.73 12.28
C VAL A 58 11.24 -1.60 12.58
N ASP A 59 10.82 -0.38 12.90
CA ASP A 59 9.40 -0.01 12.84
C ASP A 59 9.05 0.58 11.47
N LEU A 60 8.53 -0.26 10.60
CA LEU A 60 8.06 0.15 9.27
C LEU A 60 6.59 0.56 9.28
N THR A 61 5.89 0.49 10.41
CA THR A 61 4.43 0.70 10.46
C THR A 61 4.04 2.09 9.93
N GLY A 62 4.73 3.14 10.36
CA GLY A 62 4.52 4.51 9.89
C GLY A 62 4.83 4.69 8.40
N PRO A 63 6.08 4.50 7.96
CA PRO A 63 6.47 4.66 6.55
C PRO A 63 5.62 3.83 5.58
N LEU A 64 5.20 2.64 6.00
CA LEU A 64 4.38 1.76 5.18
C LEU A 64 2.92 2.20 5.11
N ALA A 65 2.37 2.79 6.17
CA ALA A 65 1.07 3.44 6.14
C ALA A 65 1.08 4.64 5.19
N ASP A 66 2.10 5.49 5.28
CA ASP A 66 2.26 6.66 4.41
C ASP A 66 2.42 6.27 2.94
N TRP A 67 3.26 5.27 2.65
CA TRP A 67 3.41 4.73 1.29
C TRP A 67 2.09 4.14 0.76
N THR A 68 1.35 3.41 1.61
CA THR A 68 0.05 2.83 1.22
C THR A 68 -0.98 3.93 0.93
N ALA A 69 -1.00 5.00 1.73
CA ALA A 69 -1.84 6.18 1.49
C ALA A 69 -1.45 6.88 0.18
N HIS A 70 -0.16 7.09 -0.06
CA HIS A 70 0.34 7.70 -1.29
C HIS A 70 0.00 6.86 -2.54
N LEU A 71 0.18 5.53 -2.48
CA LEU A 71 -0.23 4.65 -3.57
C LEU A 71 -1.72 4.75 -3.89
N SER A 72 -2.57 5.02 -2.90
CA SER A 72 -4.01 5.22 -3.14
C SER A 72 -4.26 6.48 -3.97
N VAL A 73 -3.50 7.55 -3.72
CA VAL A 73 -3.51 8.78 -4.52
C VAL A 73 -2.99 8.52 -5.93
N VAL A 74 -1.83 7.88 -6.07
CA VAL A 74 -1.22 7.55 -7.38
C VAL A 74 -2.16 6.67 -8.20
N ARG A 75 -2.77 5.65 -7.59
CA ARG A 75 -3.72 4.76 -8.29
C ARG A 75 -4.97 5.51 -8.73
N ALA A 76 -5.51 6.42 -7.91
CA ALA A 76 -6.64 7.24 -8.29
C ALA A 76 -6.31 8.15 -9.48
N ALA A 77 -5.11 8.75 -9.49
CA ALA A 77 -4.63 9.59 -10.59
C ALA A 77 -4.33 8.78 -11.87
N ALA A 78 -3.91 7.52 -11.74
CA ALA A 78 -3.61 6.65 -12.86
C ALA A 78 -4.86 6.08 -13.57
N VAL A 79 -6.05 6.18 -12.98
CA VAL A 79 -7.31 5.79 -13.65
C VAL A 79 -7.61 6.80 -14.76
N PRO A 80 -7.76 6.37 -16.02
CA PRO A 80 -8.13 7.27 -17.11
C PRO A 80 -9.41 8.04 -16.78
N PRO A 81 -9.51 9.33 -17.14
CA PRO A 81 -10.67 10.16 -16.80
C PRO A 81 -12.00 9.59 -17.32
N SER A 82 -11.97 8.88 -18.46
CA SER A 82 -13.13 8.17 -19.02
C SER A 82 -13.70 7.05 -18.12
N CYS A 83 -12.97 6.65 -17.07
CA CYS A 83 -13.37 5.62 -16.11
C CYS A 83 -13.68 6.17 -14.70
N GLN A 84 -13.45 7.45 -14.42
CA GLN A 84 -13.64 8.04 -13.08
C GLN A 84 -15.13 8.26 -12.72
N ASP A 85 -15.99 8.56 -13.71
CA ASP A 85 -17.40 8.94 -13.51
C ASP A 85 -18.36 7.80 -13.12
N ARG A 86 -17.96 6.53 -13.28
CA ARG A 86 -18.87 5.38 -13.07
C ARG A 86 -19.13 5.05 -11.60
N ARG A 87 -18.30 5.54 -10.65
CA ARG A 87 -18.49 5.34 -9.20
C ARG A 87 -19.29 6.46 -8.52
N ALA A 88 -19.31 7.67 -9.07
CA ALA A 88 -20.04 8.80 -8.49
C ALA A 88 -21.56 8.65 -8.67
N THR A 89 -21.99 8.00 -9.75
CA THR A 89 -23.40 7.81 -10.12
C THR A 89 -24.16 6.82 -9.22
N ASP A 90 -23.47 5.88 -8.57
CA ASP A 90 -24.11 4.87 -7.71
C ASP A 90 -24.47 5.42 -6.31
N ARG A 91 -23.69 6.38 -5.80
CA ARG A 91 -23.95 7.02 -4.49
C ARG A 91 -25.13 8.01 -4.55
N HIS A 92 -25.44 8.54 -5.74
CA HIS A 92 -26.54 9.49 -5.90
C HIS A 92 -27.93 8.82 -5.97
N ARG A 93 -28.00 7.52 -6.26
CA ARG A 93 -29.27 6.81 -6.49
C ARG A 93 -30.03 6.43 -5.19
N HIS A 94 -29.42 6.62 -4.01
CA HIS A 94 -30.02 6.25 -2.72
C HIS A 94 -30.51 7.42 -1.84
N GLY A 95 -30.55 8.64 -2.36
CA GLY A 95 -31.11 9.76 -1.60
C GLY A 95 -31.66 10.84 -2.52
N LEU A 96 -32.99 10.98 -2.51
CA LEU A 96 -33.81 12.20 -2.66
C LEU A 96 -35.13 11.87 -3.39
N THR A 97 -36.14 11.47 -2.62
CA THR A 97 -37.55 11.56 -3.05
C THR A 97 -37.98 13.03 -3.01
N PRO A 98 -38.49 13.62 -4.11
CA PRO A 98 -39.03 14.97 -4.06
C PRO A 98 -40.42 14.95 -3.41
N ARG A 99 -40.54 15.52 -2.21
CA ARG A 99 -41.83 15.93 -1.64
C ARG A 99 -42.43 17.02 -2.54
N ARG A 100 -43.47 16.68 -3.31
CA ARG A 100 -44.37 17.66 -3.94
C ARG A 100 -45.81 17.29 -3.63
N ALA A 101 -46.41 18.01 -2.69
CA ALA A 101 -47.87 18.17 -2.64
C ALA A 101 -48.21 19.49 -1.92
N ALA A 102 -48.47 20.54 -2.70
CA ALA A 102 -49.32 21.64 -2.28
C ALA A 102 -49.82 22.39 -3.54
N ARG A 103 -51.01 22.01 -4.01
CA ARG A 103 -51.86 22.85 -4.86
C ARG A 103 -53.32 22.52 -4.58
N ARG A 104 -54.04 23.47 -3.95
CA ARG A 104 -55.46 23.86 -4.18
C ARG A 104 -55.57 25.29 -3.63
N ARG A 105 -55.48 26.36 -4.44
CA ARG A 105 -56.55 27.04 -5.19
C ARG A 105 -57.92 26.96 -4.53
N HIS A 106 -58.41 28.10 -4.02
CA HIS A 106 -59.76 28.69 -4.11
C HIS A 106 -59.70 30.03 -3.36
N ALA A 107 -60.48 31.08 -3.60
CA ALA A 107 -61.11 31.70 -4.75
C ALA A 107 -61.79 32.97 -4.18
N ARG A 108 -61.66 34.09 -4.91
CA ARG A 108 -62.40 35.37 -4.78
C ARG A 108 -62.14 36.24 -3.55
#